data_AF-A0A4Y7ZIM8-F1
#
_entry.id   AF-A0A4Y7ZIM8-F1
#
_cell.length_a   1.000
_cell.length_b   1.000
_cell.length_c   1.000
_cell.angle_alpha   90.00
_cell.angle_beta   90.00
_cell.angle_gamma   90.00
#
_symmetry.space_group_name_H-M   'P 1'
#
loop_
_entity.id
_entity.type
_entity.pdbx_description
1 polymer ?
#
loop_
_entity_poly.entity_id
_entity_poly.type
_entity_poly.pdbx_seq_one_letter_code
_entity_poly.pdbx_strand_id
1 'polypeptide(L)'
;MRRFKMSFFKWLTISFMCLYFGFMVGKFKQDILYNQIQLLALDATNLTSENHALLQKLSILQADFFAKEQANLALVAENKKLNEALDTSNNKLYFYEQVVAPELGTTGLNVYAFKVKKVANSNAWSYELVLMQDQKRRRLLNGSFDVIFSPADDAQATQKSIKLSELDKHSSHSFKFKYFQTLKGQFVLPDDLQVDQVFVIAQAAGNRWNRAQRIEKIYDWKEFIEKGGLTLKELAIQAEDE
;
A
#
# COMPACT_ATOMS: atom_id res chain seq x y z
N MET A 1 103.92 -3.64 -62.34
CA MET A 1 102.81 -2.84 -61.76
C MET A 1 101.39 -3.36 -62.07
N ARG A 2 101.10 -4.00 -63.23
CA ARG A 2 99.73 -4.49 -63.56
C ARG A 2 99.13 -5.54 -62.61
N ARG A 3 99.93 -6.47 -62.07
CA ARG A 3 99.43 -7.53 -61.17
C ARG A 3 98.97 -7.02 -59.80
N PHE A 4 99.62 -5.99 -59.25
CA PHE A 4 99.20 -5.34 -58.00
C PHE A 4 97.85 -4.62 -58.15
N LYS A 5 97.64 -3.91 -59.27
CA LYS A 5 96.36 -3.25 -59.57
C LYS A 5 95.19 -4.24 -59.65
N MET A 6 95.42 -5.42 -60.24
CA MET A 6 94.39 -6.47 -60.34
C MET A 6 94.07 -7.15 -58.98
N SER A 7 95.03 -7.25 -58.07
CA SER A 7 94.78 -7.76 -56.72
C SER A 7 94.02 -6.75 -55.86
N PHE A 8 94.38 -5.47 -55.95
CA PHE A 8 93.68 -4.38 -55.25
C PHE A 8 92.21 -4.30 -55.65
N PHE A 9 91.89 -4.39 -56.94
CA PHE A 9 90.51 -4.35 -57.42
C PHE A 9 89.66 -5.53 -56.91
N LYS A 10 90.26 -6.73 -56.79
CA LYS A 10 89.57 -7.91 -56.23
C LYS A 10 89.22 -7.74 -54.75
N TRP A 11 90.14 -7.22 -53.94
CA TRP A 11 89.86 -6.94 -52.53
C TRP A 11 88.81 -5.84 -52.35
N LEU A 12 88.83 -4.82 -53.22
CA LEU A 12 87.81 -3.77 -53.22
C LEU A 12 86.41 -4.33 -53.53
N THR A 13 86.30 -5.23 -54.51
CA THR A 13 85.00 -5.89 -54.81
C THR A 13 84.49 -6.76 -53.67
N ILE A 14 85.37 -7.47 -52.96
CA ILE A 14 85.01 -8.30 -51.81
C ILE A 14 84.53 -7.44 -50.63
N SER A 15 85.22 -6.33 -50.37
CA SER A 15 84.81 -5.36 -49.33
C SER A 15 83.44 -4.76 -49.64
N PHE A 16 83.19 -4.37 -50.89
CA PHE A 16 81.90 -3.83 -51.31
C PHE A 16 80.77 -4.86 -51.21
N MET A 17 81.04 -6.11 -51.59
CA MET A 17 80.08 -7.22 -51.46
C MET A 17 79.74 -7.51 -49.99
N CYS A 18 80.72 -7.47 -49.08
CA CYS A 18 80.50 -7.67 -47.65
C CYS A 18 79.66 -6.54 -47.04
N LEU A 19 79.93 -5.29 -47.41
CA LEU A 19 79.16 -4.13 -46.95
C LEU A 19 77.71 -4.19 -47.46
N TYR A 20 77.52 -4.54 -48.74
CA TYR A 20 76.19 -4.74 -49.31
C TYR A 20 75.41 -5.83 -48.58
N PHE A 21 76.05 -6.98 -48.30
CA PHE A 21 75.39 -8.09 -47.62
C PHE A 21 75.03 -7.75 -46.16
N GLY A 22 75.91 -7.06 -45.44
CA GLY A 22 75.63 -6.57 -44.09
C GLY A 22 74.45 -5.60 -44.03
N PHE A 23 74.37 -4.66 -44.99
CA PHE A 23 73.24 -3.74 -45.11
C PHE A 23 71.93 -4.48 -45.41
N MET A 24 71.96 -5.49 -46.28
CA MET A 24 70.80 -6.28 -46.68
C MET A 24 70.22 -7.09 -45.49
N VAL A 25 71.07 -7.75 -44.71
CA VAL A 25 70.65 -8.47 -43.49
C VAL A 25 70.12 -7.52 -42.42
N GLY A 26 70.74 -6.34 -42.26
CA GLY A 26 70.26 -5.31 -41.34
C GLY A 26 68.87 -4.82 -41.69
N LYS A 27 68.62 -4.54 -42.98
CA LYS A 27 67.30 -4.19 -43.51
C LYS A 27 66.27 -5.28 -43.27
N PHE A 28 66.60 -6.53 -43.57
CA PHE A 28 65.68 -7.66 -43.36
C PHE A 28 65.25 -7.83 -41.89
N LYS A 29 66.18 -7.66 -40.93
CA LYS A 29 65.83 -7.67 -39.50
C LYS A 29 64.96 -6.49 -39.09
N GLN A 30 65.23 -5.31 -39.65
CA GLN A 30 64.46 -4.11 -39.36
C GLN A 30 63.02 -4.23 -39.87
N ASP A 31 62.81 -4.83 -41.04
CA ASP A 31 61.47 -5.07 -41.59
C ASP A 31 60.67 -6.05 -40.71
N ILE A 32 61.29 -7.13 -40.23
CA ILE A 32 60.66 -8.07 -39.29
C ILE A 32 60.27 -7.36 -37.99
N LEU A 33 61.18 -6.56 -37.43
CA LEU A 33 60.94 -5.84 -36.19
C LEU A 33 59.84 -4.77 -36.35
N TYR A 34 59.81 -4.08 -37.49
CA TYR A 34 58.77 -3.09 -37.80
C TYR A 34 57.38 -3.75 -37.86
N ASN A 35 57.27 -4.92 -38.51
CA ASN A 35 56.02 -5.67 -38.57
C ASN A 35 55.55 -6.13 -37.18
N GLN A 36 56.45 -6.58 -36.31
CA GLN A 36 56.10 -6.95 -34.93
C GLN A 36 55.59 -5.78 -34.11
N ILE A 37 56.22 -4.60 -34.23
CA ILE A 37 55.78 -3.38 -33.53
C ILE A 37 54.41 -2.94 -34.03
N GLN A 38 54.16 -3.02 -35.34
CA GLN A 38 52.85 -2.69 -35.92
C GLN A 38 51.76 -3.66 -35.43
N LEU A 39 52.06 -4.97 -35.37
CA LEU A 39 51.15 -5.97 -34.82
C LEU A 39 50.86 -5.72 -33.33
N LEU A 40 51.90 -5.47 -32.53
CA LEU A 40 51.74 -5.16 -31.11
C LEU A 40 50.93 -3.87 -30.89
N ALA A 41 51.16 -2.84 -31.71
CA ALA A 41 50.40 -1.60 -31.66
C ALA A 41 48.93 -1.84 -32.02
N LEU A 42 48.67 -2.67 -33.04
CA LEU A 42 47.32 -3.07 -33.41
C LEU A 42 46.63 -3.83 -32.27
N ASP A 43 47.29 -4.81 -31.67
CA ASP A 43 46.74 -5.56 -30.53
C ASP A 43 46.46 -4.66 -29.33
N ALA A 44 47.36 -3.72 -29.02
CA ALA A 44 47.12 -2.73 -27.98
C ALA A 44 45.88 -1.88 -28.29
N THR A 45 45.72 -1.41 -29.53
CA THR A 45 44.52 -0.66 -29.92
C THR A 45 43.24 -1.51 -29.83
N ASN A 46 43.27 -2.76 -30.26
CA ASN A 46 42.14 -3.68 -30.16
C ASN A 46 41.76 -3.93 -28.69
N LEU A 47 42.73 -4.25 -27.84
CA LEU A 47 42.52 -4.45 -26.40
C LEU A 47 41.95 -3.20 -25.72
N THR A 48 42.44 -2.00 -26.08
CA THR A 48 41.87 -0.75 -25.54
C THR A 48 40.43 -0.53 -26.01
N SER A 49 40.14 -0.81 -27.28
CA SER A 49 38.78 -0.72 -27.84
C SER A 49 37.82 -1.70 -27.15
N GLU A 50 38.25 -2.95 -26.96
CA GLU A 50 37.48 -3.96 -26.22
C GLU A 50 37.25 -3.53 -24.77
N ASN A 51 38.26 -2.99 -24.10
CA ASN A 51 38.14 -2.49 -22.74
C ASN A 51 37.11 -1.34 -22.66
N HIS A 52 37.19 -0.37 -23.58
CA HIS A 52 36.20 0.70 -23.67
C HIS A 52 34.78 0.17 -23.92
N ALA A 53 34.62 -0.81 -24.81
CA ALA A 53 33.33 -1.45 -25.07
C ALA A 53 32.80 -2.19 -23.84
N LEU A 54 33.66 -2.86 -23.08
CA LEU A 54 33.30 -3.52 -21.82
C LEU A 54 32.91 -2.50 -20.74
N LEU A 55 33.65 -1.40 -20.60
CA LEU A 55 33.33 -0.33 -19.67
C LEU A 55 31.98 0.32 -20.00
N GLN A 56 31.68 0.53 -21.28
CA GLN A 56 30.37 1.02 -21.73
C GLN A 56 29.26 0.05 -21.37
N LYS A 57 29.43 -1.25 -21.63
CA LYS A 57 28.45 -2.29 -21.25
C LYS A 57 28.22 -2.32 -19.75
N LEU A 58 29.28 -2.21 -18.94
CA LEU A 58 29.19 -2.18 -17.48
C LEU A 58 28.40 -0.93 -17.02
N SER A 59 28.72 0.24 -17.55
CA SER A 59 28.02 1.48 -17.23
C SER A 59 26.52 1.41 -17.55
N ILE A 60 26.14 0.82 -18.69
CA ILE A 60 24.74 0.64 -19.06
C ILE A 60 24.06 -0.35 -18.12
N LEU A 61 24.70 -1.49 -17.84
CA LEU A 61 24.15 -2.51 -16.95
C LEU A 61 23.95 -1.98 -15.52
N GLN A 62 24.86 -1.14 -15.05
CA GLN A 62 24.77 -0.51 -13.73
C GLN A 62 23.63 0.52 -13.68
N ALA A 63 23.44 1.32 -14.74
CA ALA A 63 22.30 2.22 -14.84
C ALA A 63 20.96 1.45 -14.87
N ASP A 64 20.88 0.36 -15.64
CA ASP A 64 19.71 -0.50 -15.69
C ASP A 64 19.40 -1.15 -14.34
N PHE A 65 20.43 -1.58 -13.61
CA PHE A 65 20.27 -2.14 -12.27
C PHE A 65 19.68 -1.11 -11.30
N PHE A 66 20.23 0.10 -11.25
CA PHE A 66 19.71 1.15 -10.38
C PHE A 66 18.27 1.55 -10.74
N ALA A 67 17.95 1.64 -12.04
CA ALA A 67 16.58 1.92 -12.48
C ALA A 67 15.60 0.81 -12.05
N LYS A 68 16.00 -0.46 -12.18
CA LYS A 68 15.19 -1.61 -11.73
C LYS A 68 15.01 -1.65 -10.21
N GLU A 69 16.07 -1.36 -9.46
CA GLU A 69 16.01 -1.30 -8.00
C GLU A 69 15.04 -0.22 -7.54
N GLN A 70 15.11 0.98 -8.14
CA GLN A 70 14.21 2.07 -7.80
C GLN A 70 12.75 1.78 -8.18
N ALA A 71 12.52 1.15 -9.34
CA ALA A 71 11.19 0.70 -9.74
C ALA A 71 10.64 -0.38 -8.76
N ASN A 72 11.49 -1.30 -8.31
CA ASN A 72 11.10 -2.32 -7.34
C ASN A 72 10.72 -1.71 -5.99
N LEU A 73 11.51 -0.77 -5.48
CA LEU A 73 11.20 -0.04 -4.24
C LEU A 73 9.87 0.71 -4.34
N ALA A 74 9.60 1.35 -5.48
CA ALA A 74 8.32 2.01 -5.73
C ALA A 74 7.14 1.01 -5.72
N LEU A 75 7.28 -0.13 -6.40
CA LEU A 75 6.27 -1.19 -6.42
C LEU A 75 6.03 -1.80 -5.04
N VAL A 76 7.08 -1.99 -4.23
CA VAL A 76 6.95 -2.48 -2.85
C VAL A 76 6.22 -1.47 -1.98
N ALA A 77 6.53 -0.18 -2.11
CA ALA A 77 5.83 0.88 -1.38
C ALA A 77 4.36 1.00 -1.80
N GLU A 78 4.06 0.86 -3.08
CA GLU A 78 2.70 0.84 -3.61
C GLU A 78 1.91 -0.39 -3.13
N ASN A 79 2.49 -1.59 -3.21
CA ASN A 79 1.90 -2.81 -2.65
C ASN A 79 1.63 -2.67 -1.16
N LYS A 80 2.56 -2.06 -0.40
CA LYS A 80 2.35 -1.80 1.02
C LYS A 80 1.15 -0.88 1.25
N LYS A 81 1.03 0.22 0.50
CA LYS A 81 -0.14 1.12 0.59
C LYS A 81 -1.44 0.42 0.20
N LEU A 82 -1.42 -0.41 -0.84
CA LEU A 82 -2.58 -1.19 -1.25
C LEU A 82 -2.97 -2.22 -0.19
N ASN A 83 -1.99 -2.90 0.41
CA ASN A 83 -2.23 -3.83 1.52
C ASN A 83 -2.75 -3.10 2.76
N GLU A 84 -2.20 -1.94 3.13
CA GLU A 84 -2.74 -1.12 4.22
C GLU A 84 -4.18 -0.69 3.92
N ALA A 85 -4.49 -0.24 2.70
CA ALA A 85 -5.84 0.09 2.28
C ALA A 85 -6.77 -1.14 2.32
N LEU A 86 -6.29 -2.30 1.87
CA LEU A 86 -7.02 -3.56 1.95
C LEU A 86 -7.24 -4.00 3.39
N ASP A 87 -6.25 -3.89 4.28
CA ASP A 87 -6.38 -4.23 5.70
C ASP A 87 -7.34 -3.29 6.41
N THR A 88 -7.32 -1.98 6.10
CA THR A 88 -8.36 -1.06 6.60
C THR A 88 -9.76 -1.41 6.06
N SER A 89 -9.85 -2.08 4.91
CA SER A 89 -11.13 -2.55 4.34
C SER A 89 -11.52 -3.94 4.87
N ASN A 90 -10.57 -4.85 5.07
CA ASN A 90 -10.75 -6.22 5.53
C ASN A 90 -10.93 -6.28 7.04
N ASN A 91 -10.38 -5.36 7.84
CA ASN A 91 -10.76 -5.21 9.23
C ASN A 91 -12.22 -4.72 9.39
N LYS A 92 -12.81 -4.10 8.36
CA LYS A 92 -14.27 -3.92 8.29
C LYS A 92 -14.99 -5.23 8.02
N LEU A 93 -14.33 -6.25 7.46
CA LEU A 93 -14.89 -7.57 7.15
C LEU A 93 -14.64 -8.64 8.25
N TYR A 94 -13.52 -8.61 8.97
CA TYR A 94 -13.17 -9.64 9.96
C TYR A 94 -14.00 -9.53 11.26
N PHE A 95 -14.43 -8.32 11.64
CA PHE A 95 -15.44 -8.15 12.69
C PHE A 95 -16.85 -8.55 12.20
N TYR A 96 -17.10 -8.39 10.90
CA TYR A 96 -18.33 -8.84 10.23
C TYR A 96 -18.44 -10.38 10.34
N GLU A 97 -17.42 -11.16 10.02
CA GLU A 97 -17.52 -12.64 10.11
C GLU A 97 -17.66 -13.17 11.54
N GLN A 98 -17.08 -12.49 12.54
CA GLN A 98 -17.07 -12.98 13.92
C GLN A 98 -18.27 -12.54 14.77
N VAL A 99 -19.06 -11.55 14.29
CA VAL A 99 -20.30 -11.07 14.94
C VAL A 99 -21.57 -11.33 14.09
N VAL A 100 -21.45 -11.58 12.79
CA VAL A 100 -22.57 -11.96 11.92
C VAL A 100 -22.85 -13.46 12.06
N ALA A 101 -23.86 -13.78 12.87
CA ALA A 101 -24.55 -15.05 12.72
C ALA A 101 -25.09 -15.16 11.27
N PRO A 102 -24.92 -16.29 10.55
CA PRO A 102 -25.04 -16.36 9.08
C PRO A 102 -26.46 -16.27 8.51
N GLU A 103 -27.45 -15.85 9.29
CA GLU A 103 -28.86 -15.98 8.94
C GLU A 103 -29.56 -14.75 9.51
N LEU A 104 -29.95 -13.77 8.67
CA LEU A 104 -31.13 -12.89 8.85
C LEU A 104 -31.10 -11.75 7.80
N GLY A 105 -31.59 -12.08 6.61
CA GLY A 105 -31.68 -11.17 5.48
C GLY A 105 -32.45 -9.88 5.78
N THR A 106 -31.87 -8.78 5.30
CA THR A 106 -32.44 -7.43 5.17
C THR A 106 -33.90 -7.49 4.74
N THR A 107 -34.84 -7.31 5.67
CA THR A 107 -36.22 -7.14 5.25
C THR A 107 -37.05 -6.25 6.17
N GLY A 108 -36.73 -4.95 6.26
CA GLY A 108 -37.74 -3.92 6.54
C GLY A 108 -37.54 -3.01 7.75
N LEU A 109 -36.58 -3.27 8.65
CA LEU A 109 -36.17 -2.35 9.73
C LEU A 109 -34.93 -1.57 9.28
N ASN A 110 -34.93 -0.24 9.40
CA ASN A 110 -33.82 0.63 9.03
C ASN A 110 -33.55 1.69 10.11
N VAL A 111 -32.28 2.06 10.28
CA VAL A 111 -31.85 3.19 11.10
C VAL A 111 -31.82 4.43 10.19
N TYR A 112 -32.78 5.34 10.36
CA TYR A 112 -32.88 6.54 9.51
C TYR A 112 -31.83 7.60 9.86
N ALA A 113 -31.66 7.85 11.15
CA ALA A 113 -30.66 8.81 11.63
C ALA A 113 -30.24 8.47 13.05
N PHE A 114 -28.96 8.61 13.33
CA PHE A 114 -28.43 8.65 14.68
C PHE A 114 -27.72 9.99 14.87
N LYS A 115 -28.09 10.73 15.91
CA LYS A 115 -27.51 12.02 16.24
C LYS A 115 -27.08 11.99 17.70
N VAL A 116 -25.90 12.51 17.97
CA VAL A 116 -25.42 12.72 19.33
C VAL A 116 -25.09 14.21 19.47
N LYS A 117 -25.23 14.76 20.66
CA LYS A 117 -24.86 16.15 20.97
C LYS A 117 -24.34 16.23 22.39
N LYS A 118 -23.26 16.99 22.59
CA LYS A 118 -22.77 17.30 23.94
C LYS A 118 -23.76 18.24 24.62
N VAL A 119 -24.15 17.94 25.85
CA VAL A 119 -25.00 18.81 26.67
C VAL A 119 -24.14 19.96 27.18
N ALA A 120 -24.63 21.19 27.03
CA ALA A 120 -23.91 22.37 27.47
C ALA A 120 -23.65 22.33 28.99
N ASN A 121 -22.42 22.67 29.40
CA ASN A 121 -21.99 22.74 30.79
C ASN A 121 -22.07 21.42 31.59
N SER A 122 -22.10 20.26 30.91
CA SER A 122 -21.97 18.96 31.57
C SER A 122 -21.10 18.00 30.75
N ASN A 123 -20.66 16.90 31.38
CA ASN A 123 -20.00 15.79 30.68
C ASN A 123 -21.00 14.78 30.08
N ALA A 124 -22.26 15.19 29.94
CA ALA A 124 -23.30 14.34 29.40
C ALA A 124 -23.46 14.57 27.89
N TRP A 125 -23.84 13.50 27.20
CA TRP A 125 -24.16 13.47 25.79
C TRP A 125 -25.62 13.07 25.64
N SER A 126 -26.37 13.84 24.86
CA SER A 126 -27.73 13.48 24.45
C SER A 126 -27.69 12.76 23.11
N TYR A 127 -28.43 11.67 22.96
CA TYR A 127 -28.60 10.99 21.68
C TYR A 127 -30.05 11.06 21.19
N GLU A 128 -30.20 11.00 19.87
CA GLU A 128 -31.46 10.88 19.16
C GLU A 128 -31.30 9.82 18.07
N LEU A 129 -31.91 8.66 18.27
CA LEU A 129 -31.95 7.56 17.32
C LEU A 129 -33.33 7.49 16.66
N VAL A 130 -33.39 7.57 15.34
CA VAL A 130 -34.62 7.46 14.56
C VAL A 130 -34.63 6.12 13.83
N LEU A 131 -35.55 5.24 14.23
CA LEU A 131 -35.80 3.97 13.55
C LEU A 131 -37.00 4.10 12.63
N MET A 132 -36.95 3.47 11.46
CA MET A 132 -38.00 3.48 10.46
C MET A 132 -38.24 2.08 9.89
N GLN A 133 -39.48 1.83 9.47
CA GLN A 133 -39.89 0.63 8.77
C GLN A 133 -40.46 0.97 7.38
N ASP A 134 -40.19 0.11 6.39
CA ASP A 134 -40.75 0.25 5.04
C ASP A 134 -42.30 0.23 5.06
N GLN A 135 -42.91 1.21 4.39
CA GLN A 135 -44.37 1.42 4.33
C GLN A 135 -45.14 0.21 3.79
N LYS A 136 -44.50 -0.69 3.05
CA LYS A 136 -45.10 -1.95 2.60
C LYS A 136 -45.54 -2.85 3.76
N ARG A 137 -44.98 -2.66 4.96
CA ARG A 137 -45.32 -3.45 6.16
C ARG A 137 -46.13 -2.61 7.14
N ARG A 138 -47.42 -2.92 7.26
CA ARG A 138 -48.37 -2.18 8.12
C ARG A 138 -48.47 -2.70 9.57
N ARG A 139 -47.57 -3.60 9.99
CA ARG A 139 -47.65 -4.27 11.30
C ARG A 139 -46.72 -3.61 12.30
N LEU A 140 -47.15 -3.60 13.56
CA LEU A 140 -46.34 -3.12 14.67
C LEU A 140 -45.08 -3.99 14.81
N LEU A 141 -43.93 -3.34 14.89
CA LEU A 141 -42.62 -3.93 15.11
C LEU A 141 -42.16 -3.61 16.53
N ASN A 142 -41.73 -4.63 17.25
CA ASN A 142 -41.18 -4.50 18.59
C ASN A 142 -39.81 -5.18 18.67
N GLY A 143 -38.90 -4.55 19.40
CA GLY A 143 -37.51 -4.99 19.44
C GLY A 143 -36.70 -4.26 20.50
N SER A 144 -35.39 -4.52 20.48
CA SER A 144 -34.41 -3.82 21.30
C SER A 144 -33.32 -3.19 20.44
N PHE A 145 -32.74 -2.12 20.94
CA PHE A 145 -31.58 -1.48 20.33
C PHE A 145 -30.47 -1.38 21.37
N ASP A 146 -29.23 -1.40 20.89
CA ASP A 146 -28.06 -1.13 21.70
C ASP A 146 -27.08 -0.31 20.88
N VAL A 147 -26.26 0.48 21.57
CA VAL A 147 -25.21 1.27 20.95
C VAL A 147 -23.90 0.90 21.63
N ILE A 148 -22.91 0.49 20.85
CA ILE A 148 -21.61 0.04 21.37
C ILE A 148 -20.55 1.06 20.99
N PHE A 149 -19.82 1.56 21.97
CA PHE A 149 -18.69 2.47 21.82
C PHE A 149 -17.41 1.64 21.83
N SER A 150 -16.69 1.61 20.71
CA SER A 150 -15.42 0.88 20.57
C SER A 150 -14.22 1.81 20.73
N PRO A 151 -13.22 1.46 21.55
CA PRO A 151 -12.01 2.25 21.72
C PRO A 151 -11.12 2.23 20.47
N ALA A 152 -10.23 3.22 20.39
CA ALA A 152 -9.17 3.29 19.40
C ALA A 152 -8.20 2.11 19.52
N ASP A 153 -7.87 1.49 18.39
CA ASP A 153 -6.96 0.36 18.32
C ASP A 153 -5.51 0.88 18.44
N ASP A 154 -5.12 1.33 19.64
CA ASP A 154 -3.71 1.39 19.99
C ASP A 154 -3.32 -0.01 20.46
N ALA A 155 -2.26 -0.58 19.87
CA ALA A 155 -1.84 -1.98 20.04
C ALA A 155 -1.47 -2.39 21.49
N GLN A 156 -1.71 -1.50 22.47
CA GLN A 156 -1.47 -1.64 23.90
C GLN A 156 -2.72 -1.41 24.76
N ALA A 157 -3.86 -1.02 24.18
CA ALA A 157 -5.06 -0.68 24.92
C ALA A 157 -5.99 -1.88 25.08
N THR A 158 -5.93 -2.55 26.25
CA THR A 158 -6.94 -3.51 26.74
C THR A 158 -8.28 -2.83 27.09
N GLN A 159 -8.67 -1.78 26.37
CA GLN A 159 -9.91 -1.06 26.63
C GLN A 159 -11.09 -1.91 26.11
N LYS A 160 -12.03 -2.20 27.00
CA LYS A 160 -13.24 -2.95 26.66
C LYS A 160 -14.25 -2.00 25.98
N SER A 161 -14.89 -2.47 24.93
CA SER A 161 -16.06 -1.80 24.34
C SER A 161 -17.14 -1.58 25.40
N ILE A 162 -17.72 -0.37 25.46
CA ILE A 162 -18.78 -0.03 26.42
C ILE A 162 -20.12 0.06 25.71
N LYS A 163 -21.15 -0.53 26.29
CA LYS A 163 -22.52 -0.45 25.76
C LYS A 163 -23.28 0.73 26.35
N LEU A 164 -24.13 1.37 25.55
CA LEU A 164 -25.02 2.43 25.99
C LEU A 164 -25.96 1.94 27.09
N SER A 165 -26.39 0.69 27.02
CA SER A 165 -27.18 0.04 28.07
C SER A 165 -26.51 -0.03 29.44
N GLU A 166 -25.18 0.03 29.49
CA GLU A 166 -24.41 0.09 30.74
C GLU A 166 -24.28 1.53 31.27
N LEU A 167 -24.30 2.52 30.37
CA LEU A 167 -24.14 3.95 30.67
C LEU A 167 -25.47 4.65 31.00
N ASP A 168 -26.55 4.26 30.34
CA ASP A 168 -27.89 4.82 30.51
C ASP A 168 -28.84 3.80 31.13
N LYS A 169 -28.79 3.67 32.46
CA LYS A 169 -29.65 2.72 33.20
C LYS A 169 -31.13 3.14 33.25
N HIS A 170 -31.46 4.35 32.81
CA HIS A 170 -32.81 4.91 32.93
C HIS A 170 -33.63 4.79 31.66
N SER A 171 -33.00 4.64 30.48
CA SER A 171 -33.75 4.47 29.24
C SER A 171 -34.14 3.01 28.97
N SER A 172 -35.37 2.82 28.50
CA SER A 172 -35.79 1.52 27.97
C SER A 172 -35.12 1.31 26.61
N HIS A 173 -34.17 0.37 26.55
CA HIS A 173 -33.45 -0.05 25.34
C HIS A 173 -34.35 -0.87 24.38
N SER A 174 -35.64 -0.58 24.38
CA SER A 174 -36.68 -1.26 23.62
C SER A 174 -37.48 -0.26 22.80
N PHE A 175 -37.95 -0.72 21.64
CA PHE A 175 -38.77 0.08 20.73
C PHE A 175 -40.04 -0.69 20.35
N LYS A 176 -41.09 0.06 20.04
CA LYS A 176 -42.39 -0.48 19.61
C LYS A 176 -43.10 0.54 18.73
N PHE A 177 -43.06 0.33 17.41
CA PHE A 177 -43.58 1.30 16.45
C PHE A 177 -44.17 0.65 15.20
N LYS A 178 -44.96 1.42 14.45
CA LYS A 178 -45.59 0.96 13.19
C LYS A 178 -44.92 1.52 11.94
N TYR A 179 -44.39 2.74 12.01
CA TYR A 179 -43.77 3.44 10.88
C TYR A 179 -42.39 3.97 11.25
N PHE A 180 -42.31 4.79 12.30
CA PHE A 180 -41.06 5.28 12.83
C PHE A 180 -41.19 5.51 14.35
N GLN A 181 -40.05 5.53 15.03
CA GLN A 181 -39.95 5.97 16.42
C GLN A 181 -38.62 6.67 16.63
N THR A 182 -38.67 7.77 17.36
CA THR A 182 -37.50 8.49 17.82
C THR A 182 -37.23 8.13 19.27
N LEU A 183 -36.05 7.61 19.54
CA LEU A 183 -35.56 7.22 20.84
C LEU A 183 -34.54 8.25 21.29
N LYS A 184 -34.74 8.79 22.49
CA LYS A 184 -33.88 9.83 23.06
C LYS A 184 -33.43 9.41 24.43
N GLY A 185 -32.18 9.72 24.75
CA GLY A 185 -31.63 9.49 26.07
C GLY A 185 -30.37 10.31 26.28
N GLN A 186 -29.78 10.14 27.46
CA GLN A 186 -28.55 10.81 27.84
C GLN A 186 -27.60 9.79 28.45
N PHE A 187 -26.33 9.91 28.10
CA PHE A 187 -25.27 9.08 28.68
C PHE A 187 -24.07 9.96 29.05
N VAL A 188 -23.28 9.47 29.99
CA VAL A 188 -21.99 10.09 30.35
C VAL A 188 -20.91 9.13 29.89
N LEU A 189 -19.98 9.63 29.08
CA LEU A 189 -18.84 8.85 28.64
C LEU A 189 -17.67 9.10 29.62
N PRO A 190 -16.98 8.08 30.12
CA PRO A 190 -15.78 8.27 30.93
C PRO A 190 -14.70 9.01 30.14
N ASP A 191 -14.01 9.96 30.76
CA ASP A 191 -12.98 10.78 30.10
C ASP A 191 -11.76 9.95 29.62
N ASP A 192 -11.55 8.77 30.21
CA ASP A 192 -10.45 7.86 29.89
C ASP A 192 -10.69 7.00 28.64
N LEU A 193 -11.90 7.03 28.07
CA LEU A 193 -12.27 6.21 26.91
C LEU A 193 -12.18 7.02 25.61
N GLN A 194 -11.12 6.79 24.84
CA GLN A 194 -11.02 7.32 23.48
C GLN A 194 -11.79 6.42 22.52
N VAL A 195 -13.02 6.82 22.20
CA VAL A 195 -13.88 6.11 21.24
C VAL A 195 -13.49 6.51 19.83
N ASP A 196 -13.30 5.52 18.96
CA ASP A 196 -13.06 5.74 17.52
C ASP A 196 -14.33 5.44 16.70
N GLN A 197 -15.04 4.37 17.04
CA GLN A 197 -16.20 3.91 16.27
C GLN A 197 -17.41 3.66 17.18
N VAL A 198 -18.59 3.93 16.63
CA VAL A 198 -19.88 3.66 17.28
C VAL A 198 -20.74 2.74 16.43
N PHE A 199 -21.15 1.63 17.04
CA PHE A 199 -22.01 0.63 16.43
C PHE A 199 -23.44 0.81 16.94
N VAL A 200 -24.39 0.99 16.04
CA VAL A 200 -25.82 1.03 16.37
C VAL A 200 -26.47 -0.26 15.89
N ILE A 201 -26.92 -1.07 16.85
CA ILE A 201 -27.54 -2.37 16.60
C ILE A 201 -29.01 -2.27 16.98
N ALA A 202 -29.91 -2.59 16.05
CA ALA A 202 -31.34 -2.72 16.34
C ALA A 202 -31.85 -4.08 15.88
N GLN A 203 -32.52 -4.80 16.78
CA GLN A 203 -33.06 -6.13 16.53
C GLN A 203 -34.54 -6.19 16.89
N ALA A 204 -35.35 -6.70 15.98
CA ALA A 204 -36.75 -7.00 16.20
C ALA A 204 -36.96 -8.51 16.23
N ALA A 205 -37.58 -8.99 17.31
CA ALA A 205 -37.85 -10.41 17.48
C ALA A 205 -38.88 -10.88 16.43
N GLY A 206 -38.60 -12.02 15.82
CA GLY A 206 -39.55 -12.68 14.95
C GLY A 206 -40.73 -13.21 15.74
N ASN A 207 -41.94 -13.06 15.22
CA ASN A 207 -43.13 -13.72 15.73
C ASN A 207 -43.79 -14.51 14.60
N ARG A 208 -44.90 -15.21 14.88
CA ARG A 208 -45.65 -15.99 13.88
C ARG A 208 -46.02 -15.20 12.61
N TRP A 209 -45.99 -13.87 12.68
CA TRP A 209 -46.48 -12.94 11.67
C TRP A 209 -45.40 -12.02 11.07
N ASN A 210 -44.22 -11.93 11.69
CA ASN A 210 -43.10 -11.07 11.32
C ASN A 210 -41.81 -11.88 11.43
N ARG A 211 -40.98 -11.88 10.39
CA ARG A 211 -39.63 -12.47 10.47
C ARG A 211 -38.78 -11.65 11.45
N ALA A 212 -37.84 -12.32 12.13
CA ALA A 212 -36.83 -11.60 12.90
C ALA A 212 -36.03 -10.69 11.95
N GLN A 213 -35.62 -9.53 12.46
CA GLN A 213 -34.88 -8.53 11.69
C GLN A 213 -33.77 -8.00 12.58
N ARG A 214 -32.58 -7.84 12.02
CA ARG A 214 -31.46 -7.16 12.66
C ARG A 214 -30.89 -6.15 11.68
N ILE A 215 -30.59 -4.95 12.14
CA ILE A 215 -29.89 -3.93 11.39
C ILE A 215 -28.73 -3.42 12.23
N GLU A 216 -27.61 -3.20 11.56
CA GLU A 216 -26.38 -2.70 12.16
C GLU A 216 -25.87 -1.54 11.31
N LYS A 217 -25.55 -0.41 11.95
CA LYS A 217 -24.91 0.74 11.31
C LYS A 217 -23.68 1.16 12.07
N ILE A 218 -22.61 1.44 11.35
CA ILE A 218 -21.32 1.86 11.91
C ILE A 218 -21.12 3.34 11.59
N TYR A 219 -20.73 4.10 12.61
CA TYR A 219 -20.45 5.52 12.51
C TYR A 219 -19.06 5.84 13.07
N ASP A 220 -18.33 6.70 12.36
CA ASP A 220 -17.06 7.25 12.84
C ASP A 220 -17.32 8.30 13.92
N TRP A 221 -16.81 8.06 15.13
CA TRP A 221 -16.98 8.95 16.27
C TRP A 221 -15.97 10.09 16.28
N LYS A 222 -14.77 9.85 15.73
CA LYS A 222 -13.67 10.81 15.68
C LYS A 222 -13.99 11.94 14.71
N GLU A 223 -14.47 11.62 13.51
CA GLU A 223 -14.94 12.62 12.53
C GLU A 223 -16.13 13.42 13.09
N PHE A 224 -16.95 12.80 13.95
CA PHE A 224 -18.13 13.42 14.56
C PHE A 224 -17.79 14.46 15.65
N ILE A 225 -16.80 14.19 16.51
CA ILE A 225 -16.32 15.17 17.50
C ILE A 225 -15.70 16.38 16.79
N GLU A 226 -14.89 16.15 15.74
CA GLU A 226 -14.20 17.22 15.01
C GLU A 226 -15.14 18.16 14.26
N LYS A 227 -16.32 17.68 13.83
CA LYS A 227 -17.32 18.48 13.08
C LYS A 227 -18.44 19.09 13.93
N GLY A 228 -18.34 19.05 15.25
CA GLY A 228 -19.25 19.80 16.13
C GLY A 228 -20.69 19.25 16.22
N GLY A 229 -20.90 17.95 16.01
CA GLY A 229 -22.10 17.26 16.48
C GLY A 229 -23.41 17.46 15.71
N LEU A 230 -23.37 17.70 14.39
CA LEU A 230 -24.58 18.02 13.62
C LEU A 230 -25.18 16.84 12.83
N THR A 231 -24.38 15.92 12.28
CA THR A 231 -24.87 14.73 11.54
C THR A 231 -23.79 13.65 11.45
N LEU A 232 -24.11 12.41 11.82
CA LEU A 232 -23.23 11.27 11.56
C LEU A 232 -23.29 10.92 10.07
N LYS A 233 -22.12 10.88 9.42
CA LYS A 233 -22.01 10.35 8.07
C LYS A 233 -22.04 8.83 8.19
N GLU A 234 -23.08 8.21 7.65
CA GLU A 234 -23.11 6.76 7.49
C GLU A 234 -21.90 6.37 6.65
N LEU A 235 -21.02 5.54 7.21
CA LEU A 235 -19.96 4.92 6.41
C LEU A 235 -20.67 3.96 5.46
N ALA A 236 -20.73 4.34 4.19
CA ALA A 236 -21.29 3.49 3.16
C ALA A 236 -20.51 2.18 3.16
N ILE A 237 -21.17 1.09 3.56
CA ILE A 237 -20.75 -0.25 3.18
C ILE A 237 -20.88 -0.24 1.66
N GLN A 238 -19.75 -0.21 0.96
CA GLN A 238 -19.72 -0.37 -0.50
C GLN A 238 -20.36 -1.73 -0.79
N ALA A 239 -21.65 -1.70 -1.10
CA ALA A 239 -22.24 -2.71 -1.96
C ALA A 239 -21.60 -2.48 -3.32
N GLU A 240 -20.89 -3.51 -3.79
CA GLU A 240 -20.47 -3.68 -5.17
C GLU A 240 -21.59 -3.25 -6.12
N ASP A 241 -21.27 -2.31 -7.00
CA ASP A 241 -21.88 -2.20 -8.31
C ASP A 241 -20.72 -1.91 -9.29
N GLU A 242 -20.26 -3.00 -9.92
CA GLU A 242 -19.69 -3.20 -11.27
C GLU A 242 -18.52 -4.18 -11.32
#